data_AF-A0A4R6NZI9-F1
#
_entry.id   AF-A0A4R6NZI9-F1
#
_cell.length_a   1.000
_cell.length_b   1.000
_cell.length_c   1.000
_cell.angle_alpha   90.00
_cell.angle_beta   90.00
_cell.angle_gamma   90.00
#
_symmetry.space_group_name_H-M   'P 1'
#
loop_
_entity.id
_entity.type
_entity.pdbx_description
1 polymer ?
#
loop_
_entity_poly.entity_id
_entity_poly.type
_entity_poly.pdbx_seq_one_letter_code
_entity_poly.pdbx_strand_id
1 'polypeptide(L)'
;MADENNTPGAVFAIVPAEVTDAGAYIQQVAESLINGLGTLDREVSTALDNWSGAAAEAFEDGWTETKQGAADVLNALATMGELLGVASKAVASQDISNSDTLSSLDLPQLNM
;
A
#
# COMPACT_ATOMS: atom_id res chain seq x y z
N MET A 1 37.51 27.92 12.04
CA MET A 1 37.59 26.78 11.11
C MET A 1 36.46 25.86 11.49
N ALA A 2 35.41 25.86 10.68
CA ALA A 2 34.19 25.09 10.90
C ALA A 2 34.29 23.85 10.02
N ASP A 3 34.38 22.67 10.64
CA ASP A 3 34.19 21.40 9.95
C ASP A 3 32.72 21.01 10.14
N GLU A 4 31.86 21.59 9.29
CA GLU A 4 30.54 21.04 9.06
C GLU A 4 30.73 19.79 8.19
N ASN A 5 30.78 18.63 8.85
CA ASN A 5 30.65 17.33 8.19
C ASN A 5 29.24 17.22 7.61
N ASN A 6 29.03 17.85 6.47
CA ASN A 6 27.88 17.66 5.61
C ASN A 6 27.97 16.24 5.05
N THR A 7 27.42 15.27 5.78
CA THR A 7 27.24 13.89 5.29
C THR A 7 26.41 13.95 4.01
N PRO A 8 27.00 13.73 2.82
CA PRO A 8 26.25 13.75 1.58
C PRO A 8 25.35 12.52 1.58
N GLY A 9 24.04 12.76 1.65
CA GLY A 9 22.97 11.80 1.35
C GLY A 9 23.14 10.43 1.97
N ALA A 10 22.46 10.17 3.09
CA ALA A 10 21.97 8.81 3.32
C ALA A 10 21.23 8.40 2.04
N VAL A 11 21.84 7.53 1.24
CA VAL A 11 21.26 7.07 -0.02
C VAL A 11 19.96 6.40 0.39
N PHE A 12 18.84 7.06 0.08
CA PHE A 12 17.53 6.44 0.22
C PHE A 12 17.46 5.36 -0.86
N ALA A 13 18.00 4.19 -0.54
CA ALA A 13 17.96 3.01 -1.38
C ALA A 13 16.62 2.33 -1.14
N ILE A 14 15.70 2.46 -2.10
CA ILE A 14 14.49 1.64 -2.11
C ILE A 14 14.92 0.19 -2.33
N VAL A 15 14.55 -0.69 -1.41
CA VAL A 15 14.74 -2.14 -1.57
C VAL A 15 13.51 -2.68 -2.33
N PRO A 16 13.65 -3.19 -3.56
CA PRO A 16 12.50 -3.64 -4.36
C PRO A 16 11.64 -4.72 -3.67
N ALA A 17 12.28 -5.57 -2.84
CA ALA A 17 11.59 -6.57 -2.04
C ALA A 17 10.64 -5.93 -1.01
N GLU A 18 11.06 -4.87 -0.33
CA GLU A 18 10.22 -4.18 0.68
C GLU A 18 8.99 -3.51 0.04
N VAL A 19 9.13 -2.95 -1.16
CA VAL A 19 7.99 -2.38 -1.92
C VAL A 19 7.00 -3.47 -2.35
N THR A 20 7.51 -4.63 -2.73
CA THR A 20 6.70 -5.80 -3.11
C THR A 20 5.94 -6.35 -1.90
N ASP A 21 6.63 -6.49 -0.76
CA ASP A 21 6.05 -6.95 0.50
C ASP A 21 4.97 -5.99 1.01
N ALA A 22 5.22 -4.68 0.93
CA ALA A 22 4.22 -3.66 1.26
C ALA A 22 2.97 -3.76 0.36
N GLY A 23 3.16 -3.99 -0.94
CA GLY A 23 2.04 -4.18 -1.87
C GLY A 23 1.20 -5.42 -1.53
N ALA A 24 1.86 -6.54 -1.23
CA ALA A 24 1.20 -7.77 -0.82
C ALA A 24 0.45 -7.62 0.52
N TYR A 25 1.03 -6.89 1.48
CA TYR A 25 0.38 -6.60 2.75
C TYR A 25 -0.89 -5.77 2.57
N ILE A 26 -0.84 -4.72 1.74
CA ILE A 26 -2.01 -3.88 1.46
C ILE A 26 -3.15 -4.67 0.84
N GLN A 27 -2.85 -5.60 -0.08
CA GLN A 27 -3.87 -6.50 -0.65
C GLN A 27 -4.52 -7.38 0.43
N GLN A 28 -3.72 -8.00 1.30
CA GLN A 28 -4.24 -8.84 2.39
C GLN A 28 -5.15 -8.07 3.36
N VAL A 29 -4.77 -6.82 3.69
CA VAL A 29 -5.59 -5.94 4.53
C VAL A 29 -6.92 -5.60 3.84
N ALA A 30 -6.88 -5.25 2.56
CA ALA A 30 -8.08 -4.94 1.78
C ALA A 30 -9.03 -6.15 1.69
N GLU A 31 -8.51 -7.34 1.40
CA GLU A 31 -9.29 -8.59 1.36
C GLU A 31 -9.92 -8.90 2.72
N SER A 32 -9.15 -8.76 3.80
CA SER A 32 -9.64 -8.98 5.16
C SER A 32 -10.78 -8.02 5.51
N LEU A 33 -10.66 -6.74 5.12
CA LEU A 33 -11.70 -5.74 5.33
C LEU A 33 -12.97 -6.05 4.55
N ILE A 34 -12.87 -6.42 3.26
CA ILE A 34 -14.03 -6.79 2.43
C ILE A 34 -14.76 -7.99 3.02
N ASN A 35 -14.03 -9.03 3.41
CA ASN A 35 -14.61 -10.25 3.97
C ASN A 35 -15.29 -9.99 5.33
N GLY A 36 -14.64 -9.19 6.18
CA GLY A 36 -15.19 -8.77 7.47
C GLY A 36 -16.48 -7.95 7.29
N LEU A 37 -16.46 -6.95 6.40
CA LEU A 37 -17.61 -6.09 6.13
C LEU A 37 -18.80 -6.89 5.59
N GLY A 38 -18.57 -7.82 4.66
CA GLY A 38 -19.63 -8.69 4.12
C GLY A 38 -20.18 -9.69 5.14
N THR A 39 -19.43 -10.02 6.19
CA THR A 39 -19.93 -10.84 7.30
C THR A 39 -20.79 -10.00 8.23
N LEU A 40 -20.30 -8.83 8.64
CA LEU A 40 -21.04 -7.90 9.48
C LEU A 40 -22.34 -7.43 8.81
N ASP A 41 -22.35 -7.16 7.50
CA ASP A 41 -23.57 -6.71 6.80
C ASP A 41 -24.70 -7.76 6.90
N ARG A 42 -24.36 -9.05 6.78
CA ARG A 42 -25.32 -10.14 6.97
C ARG A 42 -25.81 -10.27 8.40
N GLU A 43 -24.90 -10.14 9.38
CA GLU A 43 -25.24 -10.17 10.80
C GLU A 43 -26.14 -9.00 11.21
N VAL A 44 -25.82 -7.80 10.73
CA VAL A 44 -26.61 -6.58 10.97
C VAL A 44 -27.98 -6.70 10.32
N SER A 45 -28.07 -7.14 9.06
CA SER A 45 -29.38 -7.38 8.42
C SER A 45 -30.22 -8.38 9.21
N THR A 46 -29.63 -9.49 9.67
CA THR A 46 -30.34 -10.50 10.48
C THR A 46 -30.82 -9.94 11.82
N ALA A 47 -30.03 -9.06 12.44
CA ALA A 47 -30.41 -8.39 13.69
C ALA A 47 -31.58 -7.42 13.47
N LEU A 48 -31.53 -6.60 12.42
CA LEU A 48 -32.56 -5.62 12.08
C LEU A 48 -33.87 -6.25 11.62
N ASP A 49 -33.85 -7.48 11.08
CA ASP A 49 -35.06 -8.23 10.77
C ASP A 49 -35.92 -8.53 12.02
N ASN A 50 -35.29 -8.63 13.19
CA ASN A 50 -35.95 -9.00 14.45
C ASN A 50 -36.00 -7.85 15.48
N TRP A 51 -35.38 -6.71 15.16
CA TRP A 51 -35.26 -5.57 16.04
C TRP A 51 -35.75 -4.31 15.33
N SER A 52 -36.77 -3.66 15.91
CA SER A 52 -37.40 -2.47 15.32
C SER A 52 -37.55 -1.34 16.34
N GLY A 53 -37.91 -0.16 15.83
CA GLY A 53 -38.07 1.08 16.58
C GLY A 53 -36.87 2.01 16.44
N ALA A 54 -36.95 3.19 17.06
CA ALA A 54 -36.00 4.29 16.86
C ALA A 54 -34.51 3.92 17.12
N ALA A 55 -34.25 2.97 18.03
CA ALA A 55 -32.89 2.50 18.28
C ALA A 55 -32.34 1.62 17.15
N ALA A 56 -33.19 0.83 16.50
CA ALA A 56 -32.82 0.04 15.33
C ALA A 56 -32.55 0.94 14.12
N GLU A 57 -33.39 1.96 13.91
CA GLU A 57 -33.20 2.98 12.87
C GLU A 57 -31.86 3.71 13.03
N ALA A 58 -31.57 4.20 14.24
CA ALA A 58 -30.29 4.87 14.52
C ALA A 58 -29.07 3.95 14.33
N PHE A 59 -29.24 2.65 14.61
CA PHE A 59 -28.18 1.67 14.37
C PHE A 59 -27.98 1.40 12.87
N GLU A 60 -29.06 1.31 12.09
CA GLU A 60 -29.00 1.17 10.63
C GLU A 60 -28.32 2.37 9.96
N ASP A 61 -28.63 3.58 10.41
CA ASP A 61 -27.96 4.81 9.96
C ASP A 61 -26.45 4.75 10.25
N GLY A 62 -26.07 4.42 11.48
CA GLY A 62 -24.67 4.26 11.87
C GLY A 62 -23.95 3.14 11.12
N TRP A 63 -24.65 2.04 10.80
CA TRP A 63 -24.12 0.97 9.96
C TRP A 63 -23.89 1.44 8.52
N THR A 64 -24.79 2.25 7.98
CA THR A 64 -24.64 2.85 6.65
C THR A 64 -23.43 3.78 6.59
N GLU A 65 -23.24 4.63 7.60
CA GLU A 65 -22.05 5.48 7.72
C GLU A 65 -20.76 4.65 7.83
N THR A 66 -20.79 3.56 8.60
CA THR A 66 -19.66 2.63 8.73
C THR A 66 -19.28 2.01 7.39
N LYS A 67 -20.28 1.56 6.59
CA LYS A 67 -20.03 1.04 5.24
C LYS A 67 -19.41 2.08 4.31
N GLN A 68 -19.85 3.33 4.40
CA GLN A 68 -19.25 4.42 3.63
C GLN A 68 -17.78 4.64 4.03
N GLY A 69 -17.47 4.71 5.32
CA GLY A 69 -16.09 4.84 5.79
C GLY A 69 -15.21 3.66 5.39
N ALA A 70 -15.75 2.43 5.40
CA ALA A 70 -15.04 1.25 4.92
C ALA A 70 -14.71 1.34 3.41
N ALA A 71 -15.63 1.87 2.60
CA ALA A 71 -15.38 2.13 1.18
C ALA A 71 -14.25 3.16 0.99
N ASP A 72 -14.19 4.20 1.81
CA ASP A 72 -13.12 5.20 1.75
C ASP A 72 -11.75 4.58 2.08
N VAL A 73 -11.69 3.71 3.09
CA VAL A 73 -10.47 2.97 3.44
C VAL A 73 -10.04 2.03 2.31
N LEU A 74 -10.98 1.31 1.69
CA LEU A 74 -10.67 0.43 0.55
C LEU A 74 -10.14 1.21 -0.65
N ASN A 75 -10.70 2.39 -0.93
CA ASN A 75 -10.20 3.28 -1.98
C ASN A 75 -8.76 3.74 -1.68
N ALA A 76 -8.48 4.13 -0.42
CA ALA A 76 -7.14 4.52 -0.01
C ALA A 76 -6.13 3.36 -0.16
N LEU A 77 -6.51 2.15 0.26
CA LEU A 77 -5.68 0.95 0.08
C LEU A 77 -5.41 0.66 -1.40
N ALA A 78 -6.42 0.81 -2.26
CA ALA A 78 -6.25 0.66 -3.71
C ALA A 78 -5.27 1.70 -4.29
N THR A 79 -5.39 2.97 -3.89
CA THR A 79 -4.45 4.03 -4.28
C THR A 79 -3.02 3.72 -3.84
N MET A 80 -2.83 3.25 -2.59
CA MET A 80 -1.50 2.86 -2.11
C MET A 80 -0.93 1.68 -2.93
N GLY A 81 -1.75 0.68 -3.26
CA GLY A 81 -1.35 -0.44 -4.12
C GLY A 81 -0.89 0.02 -5.52
N GLU A 82 -1.60 0.97 -6.13
CA GLU A 82 -1.21 1.56 -7.41
C GLU A 82 0.13 2.30 -7.33
N LEU A 83 0.31 3.14 -6.31
CA LEU A 83 1.54 3.91 -6.10
C LEU A 83 2.75 2.99 -5.88
N LEU A 84 2.62 1.93 -5.09
CA LEU A 84 3.69 0.94 -4.88
C LEU A 84 4.02 0.20 -6.18
N GLY A 85 3.01 -0.13 -6.99
CA GLY A 85 3.20 -0.72 -8.31
C GLY A 85 3.98 0.19 -9.26
N VAL A 86 3.70 1.49 -9.25
CA VAL A 86 4.46 2.49 -10.03
C VAL A 86 5.90 2.61 -9.53
N ALA A 87 6.10 2.69 -8.20
CA ALA A 87 7.44 2.78 -7.61
C ALA A 87 8.30 1.56 -7.95
N SER A 88 7.74 0.35 -7.87
CA SER A 88 8.43 -0.89 -8.23
C SER A 88 8.90 -0.89 -9.70
N LYS A 89 8.04 -0.47 -10.64
CA LYS A 89 8.39 -0.33 -12.06
C LYS A 89 9.48 0.70 -12.32
N ALA A 90 9.42 1.85 -11.63
CA ALA A 90 10.42 2.91 -11.77
C ALA A 90 11.80 2.44 -11.30
N VAL A 91 11.87 1.73 -10.17
CA VAL A 91 13.13 1.18 -9.64
C VAL A 91 13.71 0.13 -10.59
N ALA A 92 12.91 -0.81 -11.08
CA ALA A 92 13.36 -1.80 -12.05
C ALA A 92 13.90 -1.17 -13.34
N SER A 93 13.25 -0.10 -13.82
CA SER A 93 13.70 0.62 -15.02
C SER A 93 15.03 1.34 -14.81
N GLN A 94 15.21 1.95 -13.63
CA GLN A 94 16.46 2.62 -13.27
C GLN A 94 17.61 1.61 -13.12
N ASP A 95 17.35 0.44 -12.55
CA ASP A 95 18.34 -0.62 -12.40
C ASP A 95 18.84 -1.16 -13.74
N ILE A 96 17.93 -1.40 -14.68
CA ILE A 96 18.28 -1.76 -16.07
C ILE A 96 19.14 -0.67 -16.72
N SER A 97 18.72 0.60 -16.63
CA SER A 97 19.49 1.72 -17.21
C SER A 97 20.88 1.85 -16.60
N ASN A 98 21.02 1.61 -15.30
CA ASN A 98 22.31 1.66 -14.61
C ASN A 98 23.20 0.48 -15.04
N SER A 99 22.63 -0.72 -15.16
CA SER A 99 23.33 -1.92 -15.65
C SER A 99 23.83 -1.74 -17.09
N ASP A 100 22.99 -1.20 -17.97
CA ASP A 100 23.36 -0.88 -19.36
C ASP A 100 24.49 0.15 -19.41
N THR A 101 24.41 1.19 -18.58
CA THR A 101 25.48 2.19 -18.49
C THR A 101 26.78 1.56 -17.98
N LEU A 102 26.72 0.76 -16.91
CA LEU A 102 27.89 0.13 -16.31
C LEU A 102 28.54 -0.89 -17.25
N SER A 103 27.74 -1.68 -17.96
CA SER A 103 28.23 -2.64 -18.96
C SER A 103 28.78 -1.96 -20.22
N SER A 104 28.36 -0.72 -20.51
CA SER A 104 28.91 0.10 -21.60
C SER A 104 30.25 0.76 -21.28
N LEU A 105 30.63 0.82 -19.99
CA LEU A 105 31.96 1.29 -19.60
C LEU A 105 32.98 0.21 -19.99
N ASP A 106 33.82 0.52 -20.98
CA ASP A 106 34.97 -0.31 -21.34
C ASP A 106 35.99 -0.27 -20.20
N LEU A 107 35.87 -1.22 -19.28
CA LEU A 107 36.71 -1.31 -18.10
C LEU A 107 38.09 -1.85 -18.54
N PRO A 108 39.20 -1.10 -18.31
CA PRO A 108 40.52 -1.57 -18.68
C PRO A 108 40.81 -2.89 -17.96
N GLN A 109 41.20 -3.92 -18.72
CA GLN A 109 41.53 -5.22 -18.13
C GLN A 109 42.69 -5.04 -17.15
N LEU A 110 42.42 -5.29 -15.87
CA LEU A 110 43.46 -5.32 -14.85
C LEU A 110 44.32 -6.57 -15.12
N ASN A 111 45.46 -6.35 -15.77
CA ASN A 111 46.52 -7.34 -15.87
C ASN A 111 46.99 -7.69 -14.45
N MET A 112 46.52 -8.82 -13.92
CA MET A 112 47.09 -9.49 -12.74
C MET A 112 48.05 -10.59 -13.19
#